data_AF-A7SU44-F1
#
_entry.id   AF-A7SU44-F1
#
_cell.length_a   1.000
_cell.length_b   1.000
_cell.length_c   1.000
_cell.angle_alpha   90.00
_cell.angle_beta   90.00
_cell.angle_gamma   90.00
#
_symmetry.space_group_name_H-M   'P 1'
#
loop_
_entity.id
_entity.type
_entity.pdbx_description
1 polymer ?
#
loop_
_entity_poly.entity_id
_entity_poly.type
_entity_poly.pdbx_seq_one_letter_code
_entity_poly.pdbx_strand_id
1 'polypeptide(L)'
;MEPVLGFLEESDEYFEEYDETKLPTTGLEYLRRVQQEAERCPEVVIADLTNKEFGKKQTVKINQDSGCAPAPTGAAPSLEWQQQQAADFADVRQCLANYKTKANSLTDANISWPSKNDEIQWCRFCLGREAAIHICKAFGYPDSRLTHPQQMPEMDNFTEQQWENGSPPTLTMMVKLNQTLVQRLLEWHTLWMSVLGYSHDQGRWIYSLLVCLEKPLLADCTATLRTLARQCTECRLTQMPMNEKNVELVTSLNLIIALVSRYFGQTDLADPG
;
A
#
# COMPACT_ATOMS: atom_id res chain seq x y z
N MET A 1 -16.32 -33.37 16.74
CA MET A 1 -15.60 -34.56 16.28
C MET A 1 -14.49 -34.77 17.29
N GLU A 2 -14.86 -35.37 18.42
CA GLU A 2 -13.97 -35.67 19.54
C GLU A 2 -13.27 -37.00 19.27
N PRO A 3 -12.00 -37.17 19.66
CA PRO A 3 -11.34 -38.45 19.49
C PRO A 3 -11.89 -39.45 20.51
N VAL A 4 -12.23 -40.63 20.03
CA VAL A 4 -12.72 -41.77 20.80
C VAL A 4 -11.59 -42.25 21.72
N LEU A 5 -11.71 -41.92 23.01
CA LEU A 5 -10.95 -42.56 24.08
C LEU A 5 -11.38 -44.02 24.16
N GLY A 6 -10.52 -44.90 23.66
CA GLY A 6 -10.68 -46.35 23.80
C GLY A 6 -10.73 -46.72 25.26
N PHE A 7 -11.83 -47.36 25.65
CA PHE A 7 -12.03 -48.02 26.92
C PHE A 7 -10.86 -48.97 27.21
N LEU A 8 -10.07 -48.67 28.23
CA LEU A 8 -9.27 -49.67 28.94
C LEU A 8 -10.15 -50.21 30.06
N GLU A 9 -10.42 -51.50 29.99
CA GLU A 9 -11.14 -52.28 30.99
C GLU A 9 -10.49 -52.08 32.37
N GLU A 10 -11.35 -51.85 33.38
CA GLU A 10 -10.98 -51.83 34.79
C GLU A 10 -10.50 -53.23 35.22
N SER A 11 -9.20 -53.50 35.08
CA SER A 11 -8.54 -54.54 35.86
C SER A 11 -8.09 -53.91 37.18
N ASP A 12 -8.64 -54.40 38.29
CA ASP A 12 -8.20 -54.17 39.66
C ASP A 12 -6.76 -54.70 39.89
N GLU A 13 -5.78 -54.16 39.18
CA GLU A 13 -4.37 -54.32 39.50
C GLU A 13 -4.04 -53.36 40.64
N TYR A 14 -3.83 -53.96 41.81
CA TYR A 14 -3.19 -53.36 42.99
C TYR A 14 -2.36 -52.13 42.61
N PHE A 15 -2.76 -50.95 43.10
CA PHE A 15 -1.90 -49.78 43.15
C PHE A 15 -0.68 -50.16 44.01
N GLU A 16 0.33 -50.76 43.39
CA GLU A 16 1.62 -51.01 44.03
C GLU A 16 2.11 -49.68 44.59
N GLU A 17 2.50 -49.73 45.86
CA GLU A 17 3.05 -48.59 46.58
C GLU A 17 4.20 -48.00 45.75
N TYR A 18 4.02 -46.76 45.30
CA TYR A 18 4.91 -46.08 44.37
C TYR A 18 6.31 -45.95 44.98
N ASP A 19 7.21 -46.84 44.57
CA ASP A 19 8.58 -46.95 45.08
C ASP A 19 9.54 -46.24 44.11
N GLU A 20 9.87 -44.98 44.41
CA GLU A 20 10.80 -44.15 43.63
C GLU A 20 12.21 -44.77 43.47
N THR A 21 12.57 -45.77 44.29
CA THR A 21 13.93 -46.34 44.32
C THR A 21 14.15 -47.53 43.39
N LYS A 22 13.08 -48.16 42.89
CA LYS A 22 13.16 -49.28 41.93
C LYS A 22 13.14 -48.78 40.50
N LEU A 23 13.68 -49.55 39.54
CA LEU A 23 13.56 -49.21 38.12
C LEU A 23 12.11 -49.43 37.64
N PRO A 24 11.58 -48.58 36.74
CA PRO A 24 10.24 -48.76 36.22
C PRO A 24 10.19 -50.04 35.38
N THR A 25 9.20 -50.89 35.64
CA THR A 25 9.03 -52.17 34.96
C THR A 25 8.01 -52.10 33.82
N THR A 26 7.21 -51.03 33.78
CA THR A 26 6.20 -50.77 32.74
C THR A 26 6.33 -49.36 32.13
N GLY A 27 5.81 -49.19 30.92
CA GLY A 27 5.81 -47.89 30.23
C GLY A 27 4.96 -46.81 30.92
N LEU A 28 3.84 -47.19 31.55
CA LEU A 28 2.97 -46.26 32.28
C LEU A 28 3.67 -45.71 33.53
N GLU A 29 4.36 -46.59 34.27
CA GLU A 29 5.14 -46.24 35.45
C GLU A 29 6.28 -45.28 35.11
N TYR A 30 6.95 -45.52 33.98
CA TYR A 30 7.97 -44.62 33.44
C TYR A 30 7.43 -43.22 33.14
N LEU A 31 6.29 -43.11 32.43
CA LEU A 31 5.70 -41.81 32.11
C LEU A 31 5.24 -41.04 33.35
N ARG A 32 4.68 -41.73 34.35
CA ARG A 32 4.31 -41.11 35.63
C ARG A 32 5.52 -40.53 36.36
N ARG A 33 6.67 -41.23 36.35
CA ARG A 33 7.94 -40.73 36.92
C ARG A 33 8.48 -39.52 36.18
N VAL A 34 8.48 -39.55 34.84
CA VAL A 34 8.92 -38.43 34.01
C VAL A 34 8.05 -37.19 34.25
N GLN A 35 6.73 -37.35 34.43
CA GLN A 35 5.85 -36.24 34.78
C GLN A 35 6.21 -35.62 36.14
N GLN A 36 6.47 -36.44 37.15
CA GLN A 36 6.90 -35.95 38.47
C GLN A 36 8.30 -35.34 38.46
N GLU A 37 9.24 -35.90 37.68
CA GLU A 37 10.58 -35.33 37.49
C GLU A 37 10.50 -33.99 36.76
N ALA A 38 9.65 -33.88 35.74
CA ALA A 38 9.39 -32.63 35.03
C ALA A 38 8.74 -31.57 35.93
N GLU A 39 7.85 -31.94 36.86
CA GLU A 39 7.31 -31.03 37.90
C GLU A 39 8.39 -30.54 38.88
N ARG A 40 9.42 -31.36 39.14
CA ARG A 40 10.58 -30.99 39.97
C ARG A 40 11.57 -30.10 39.22
N CYS A 41 11.55 -30.13 37.88
CA CYS A 41 12.35 -29.25 37.05
C CYS A 41 11.65 -27.89 36.83
N PRO A 42 12.40 -26.78 36.82
CA PRO A 42 11.83 -25.49 36.42
C PRO A 42 11.40 -25.52 34.95
N GLU A 43 10.19 -25.00 34.67
CA GLU A 43 9.60 -24.97 33.32
C GLU A 43 10.48 -24.23 32.31
N VAL A 44 11.13 -23.16 32.75
CA VAL A 44 12.07 -22.37 31.94
C VAL A 44 13.32 -22.10 32.77
N VAL A 45 14.48 -22.37 32.19
CA VAL A 45 15.79 -21.99 32.72
C VAL A 45 16.44 -20.95 31.83
N ILE A 46 17.07 -19.94 32.43
CA ILE A 46 17.82 -18.91 31.72
C ILE A 46 19.30 -19.08 32.06
N ALA A 47 20.13 -19.25 31.05
CA ALA A 47 21.58 -19.31 31.22
C ALA A 47 22.19 -17.90 31.11
N ASP A 48 22.96 -17.50 32.12
CA ASP A 48 23.69 -16.23 32.12
C ASP A 48 24.92 -16.31 31.20
N LEU A 49 24.71 -15.99 29.93
CA LEU A 49 25.77 -15.91 28.93
C LEU A 49 26.31 -14.46 28.84
N THR A 50 27.62 -14.29 29.06
CA THR A 50 28.31 -13.00 28.89
C THR A 50 28.51 -12.66 27.41
N ASN A 51 27.45 -12.24 26.73
CA ASN A 51 27.44 -11.94 25.29
C ASN A 51 28.07 -10.59 24.89
N LYS A 52 28.99 -10.03 25.70
CA LYS A 52 29.58 -8.69 25.48
C LYS A 52 30.33 -8.56 24.15
N GLU A 53 30.88 -9.65 23.62
CA GLU A 53 31.64 -9.64 22.37
C GLU A 53 30.77 -9.63 21.10
N PHE A 54 29.51 -10.06 21.20
CA PHE A 54 28.60 -10.18 20.05
C PHE A 54 27.86 -8.87 19.72
N GLY A 55 27.72 -7.96 20.69
CA GLY A 55 27.04 -6.67 20.46
C GLY A 55 27.72 -5.81 19.39
N LYS A 56 29.05 -5.92 19.23
CA LYS A 56 29.81 -5.19 18.21
C LYS A 56 29.78 -5.86 16.82
N LYS A 57 29.24 -7.08 16.70
CA LYS A 57 29.20 -7.88 15.48
C LYS A 57 27.78 -8.03 14.91
N GLN A 58 26.81 -7.28 15.43
CA GLN A 58 25.44 -7.33 14.96
C GLN A 58 25.32 -6.71 13.57
N THR A 59 24.65 -7.41 12.66
CA THR A 59 24.33 -6.87 11.33
C THR A 59 23.39 -5.67 11.47
N VAL A 60 23.76 -4.55 10.83
CA VAL A 60 22.91 -3.35 10.77
C VAL A 60 21.67 -3.66 9.94
N LYS A 61 20.49 -3.45 10.53
CA LYS A 61 19.24 -3.43 9.77
C LYS A 61 19.10 -2.05 9.16
N ILE A 62 19.28 -1.96 7.84
CA ILE A 62 19.10 -0.72 7.10
C ILE A 62 17.59 -0.53 6.86
N ASN A 63 16.99 0.42 7.56
CA ASN A 63 15.65 0.87 7.23
C ASN A 63 15.78 1.86 6.07
N GLN A 64 15.46 1.42 4.85
CA GLN A 64 15.42 2.28 3.67
C GLN A 64 14.24 3.28 3.72
N ASP A 65 13.32 3.08 4.67
CA ASP A 65 12.19 3.94 4.94
C ASP A 65 12.60 5.13 5.81
N SER A 66 13.21 6.16 5.23
CA SER A 66 13.17 7.48 5.85
C SER A 66 11.69 7.93 5.91
N GLY A 67 11.22 8.42 7.06
CA GLY A 67 9.88 8.99 7.16
C GLY A 67 9.67 10.15 6.18
N CYS A 68 8.51 10.79 6.23
CA CYS A 68 8.29 12.05 5.52
C CYS A 68 9.20 13.14 6.09
N ALA A 69 9.83 13.93 5.22
CA ALA A 69 10.56 15.11 5.66
C ALA A 69 9.57 16.11 6.29
N PRO A 70 9.91 16.71 7.45
CA PRO A 70 8.99 17.61 8.13
C PRO A 70 8.63 18.80 7.25
N ALA A 71 7.35 19.19 7.28
CA ALA A 71 6.90 20.38 6.59
C ALA A 71 7.67 21.63 7.07
N PRO A 72 8.17 22.47 6.16
CA PRO A 72 8.74 23.76 6.51
C PRO A 72 7.72 24.66 7.22
N THR A 73 8.22 25.58 8.04
CA THR A 73 7.39 26.48 8.85
C THR A 73 6.37 27.23 7.98
N GLY A 74 5.08 27.02 8.25
CA GLY A 74 3.97 27.65 7.53
C GLY A 74 3.43 26.88 6.30
N ALA A 75 4.05 25.75 5.93
CA ALA A 75 3.57 24.89 4.84
C ALA A 75 2.74 23.69 5.34
N ALA A 76 2.81 23.36 6.63
CA ALA A 76 2.05 22.27 7.24
C ALA A 76 0.56 22.65 7.35
N PRO A 77 -0.37 21.80 6.89
CA PRO A 77 -1.80 22.02 7.11
C PRO A 77 -2.16 21.72 8.56
N SER A 78 -3.13 22.47 9.11
CA SER A 78 -3.64 22.24 10.47
C SER A 78 -4.25 20.84 10.62
N LEU A 79 -4.22 20.32 11.84
CA LEU A 79 -4.82 19.00 12.13
C LEU A 79 -6.32 18.94 11.76
N GLU A 80 -7.07 20.01 12.03
CA GLU A 80 -8.50 20.10 11.69
C GLU A 80 -8.72 20.00 10.18
N TRP A 81 -7.89 20.69 9.38
CA TRP A 81 -7.96 20.60 7.92
C TRP A 81 -7.67 19.18 7.44
N GLN A 82 -6.63 18.52 7.97
CA GLN A 82 -6.29 17.15 7.60
C GLN A 82 -7.45 16.18 7.89
N GLN A 83 -8.10 16.32 9.04
CA GLN A 83 -9.25 15.50 9.44
C GLN A 83 -10.46 15.77 8.56
N GLN A 84 -10.77 17.04 8.28
CA GLN A 84 -11.87 17.41 7.40
C GLN A 84 -11.68 16.82 5.99
N GLN A 85 -10.48 16.93 5.42
CA GLN A 85 -10.21 16.37 4.09
C GLN A 85 -10.32 14.84 4.06
N ALA A 86 -9.92 14.15 5.12
CA ALA A 86 -10.09 12.71 5.23
C ALA A 86 -11.58 12.31 5.33
N ALA A 87 -12.40 13.11 6.01
CA ALA A 87 -13.85 12.92 6.08
C ALA A 87 -14.52 13.16 4.71
N ASP A 88 -14.24 14.30 4.08
CA ASP A 88 -14.77 14.63 2.74
C ASP A 88 -14.39 13.56 1.71
N PHE A 89 -13.16 13.05 1.78
CA PHE A 89 -12.70 11.96 0.92
C PHE A 89 -13.46 10.65 1.15
N ALA A 90 -13.87 10.36 2.40
CA ALA A 90 -14.73 9.22 2.70
C ALA A 90 -16.08 9.33 1.97
N ASP A 91 -16.67 10.52 1.99
CA ASP A 91 -17.96 10.80 1.32
C ASP A 91 -17.83 10.66 -0.20
N VAL A 92 -16.73 11.15 -0.79
CA VAL A 92 -16.46 10.98 -2.22
C VAL A 92 -16.36 9.50 -2.59
N ARG A 93 -15.66 8.68 -1.78
CA ARG A 93 -15.58 7.23 -2.00
C ARG A 93 -16.93 6.55 -1.85
N GLN A 94 -17.75 6.96 -0.89
CA GLN A 94 -19.11 6.45 -0.73
C GLN A 94 -19.99 6.79 -1.93
N CYS A 95 -19.90 8.02 -2.44
CA CYS A 95 -20.60 8.45 -3.65
C CYS A 95 -20.16 7.62 -4.87
N LEU A 96 -18.86 7.40 -5.06
CA LEU A 96 -18.35 6.56 -6.15
C LEU A 96 -18.84 5.12 -6.04
N ALA A 97 -18.83 4.53 -4.83
CA ALA A 97 -19.32 3.18 -4.60
C ALA A 97 -20.81 3.06 -4.96
N ASN A 98 -21.62 4.02 -4.52
CA ASN A 98 -23.05 4.09 -4.86
C ASN A 98 -23.29 4.29 -6.36
N TYR A 99 -22.40 5.01 -7.04
CA TYR A 99 -22.49 5.19 -8.48
C TYR A 99 -22.06 3.94 -9.25
N LYS A 100 -20.99 3.24 -8.82
CA LYS A 100 -20.55 1.96 -9.41
C LYS A 100 -21.66 0.91 -9.41
N THR A 101 -22.42 0.79 -8.31
CA THR A 101 -23.55 -0.16 -8.24
C THR A 101 -24.68 0.19 -9.20
N LYS A 102 -24.98 1.47 -9.40
CA LYS A 102 -26.00 1.95 -10.35
C LYS A 102 -25.54 1.87 -11.81
N ALA A 103 -24.28 2.23 -12.08
CA ALA A 103 -23.72 2.36 -13.43
C ALA A 103 -23.45 1.00 -14.12
N ASN A 104 -23.24 -0.07 -13.34
CA ASN A 104 -23.17 -1.44 -13.87
C ASN A 104 -24.43 -1.87 -14.64
N SER A 105 -25.55 -1.16 -14.49
CA SER A 105 -26.79 -1.42 -15.23
C SER A 105 -27.01 -0.52 -16.45
N LEU A 106 -26.18 0.53 -16.69
CA LEU A 106 -26.53 1.63 -17.61
C LEU A 106 -25.42 2.08 -18.58
N THR A 107 -24.17 1.60 -18.46
CA THR A 107 -23.03 2.20 -19.18
C THR A 107 -22.40 1.29 -20.23
N ASP A 108 -23.03 1.19 -21.41
CA ASP A 108 -22.47 0.56 -22.63
C ASP A 108 -21.41 1.42 -23.35
N ALA A 109 -20.90 2.48 -22.73
CA ALA A 109 -19.81 3.27 -23.31
C ALA A 109 -18.56 2.40 -23.47
N ASN A 110 -18.23 1.99 -24.69
CA ASN A 110 -17.13 1.08 -24.98
C ASN A 110 -15.80 1.84 -24.83
N ILE A 111 -15.31 1.99 -23.59
CA ILE A 111 -14.03 2.65 -23.35
C ILE A 111 -12.92 1.68 -23.67
N SER A 112 -12.10 2.11 -24.59
CA SER A 112 -11.00 1.39 -25.18
C SER A 112 -9.69 1.82 -24.55
N TRP A 113 -9.28 1.02 -23.58
CA TRP A 113 -8.09 1.28 -22.79
C TRP A 113 -6.82 0.89 -23.55
N PRO A 114 -5.70 1.55 -23.27
CA PRO A 114 -4.40 0.97 -23.55
C PRO A 114 -4.28 -0.41 -22.88
N SER A 115 -3.39 -1.26 -23.40
CA SER A 115 -3.13 -2.56 -22.79
C SER A 115 -2.76 -2.39 -21.31
N LYS A 116 -3.23 -3.30 -20.45
CA LYS A 116 -3.00 -3.26 -19.00
C LYS A 116 -1.51 -3.24 -18.62
N ASN A 117 -0.62 -3.64 -19.54
CA ASN A 117 0.82 -3.72 -19.33
C ASN A 117 1.61 -2.59 -20.01
N ASP A 118 0.96 -1.76 -20.82
CA ASP A 118 1.63 -0.74 -21.63
C ASP A 118 1.76 0.58 -20.88
N GLU A 119 2.77 0.67 -20.01
CA GLU A 119 3.06 1.85 -19.20
C GLU A 119 3.10 3.15 -20.03
N ILE A 120 3.80 3.16 -21.15
CA ILE A 120 4.02 4.38 -21.95
C ILE A 120 2.74 4.87 -22.61
N GLN A 121 1.88 3.96 -23.05
CA GLN A 121 0.59 4.35 -23.63
C GLN A 121 -0.34 4.90 -22.54
N TRP A 122 -0.29 4.35 -21.33
CA TRP A 122 -0.99 4.93 -20.18
C TRP A 122 -0.43 6.31 -19.78
N CYS A 123 0.90 6.49 -19.81
CA CYS A 123 1.52 7.79 -19.56
C CYS A 123 1.01 8.84 -20.56
N ARG A 124 0.99 8.48 -21.86
CA ARG A 124 0.45 9.33 -22.92
C ARG A 124 -1.04 9.62 -22.72
N PHE A 125 -1.82 8.61 -22.37
CA PHE A 125 -3.25 8.73 -22.16
C PHE A 125 -3.60 9.65 -20.97
N CYS A 126 -2.88 9.54 -19.86
CA CYS A 126 -3.16 10.31 -18.64
C CYS A 126 -2.53 11.71 -18.67
N LEU A 127 -1.30 11.84 -19.14
CA LEU A 127 -0.46 13.05 -19.00
C LEU A 127 -0.07 13.70 -20.34
N GLY A 128 -0.41 13.09 -21.47
CA GLY A 128 -0.11 13.60 -22.80
C GLY A 128 1.22 13.12 -23.38
N ARG A 129 1.47 13.50 -24.63
CA ARG A 129 2.58 13.00 -25.43
C ARG A 129 3.94 13.46 -24.92
N GLU A 130 4.06 14.72 -24.51
CA GLU A 130 5.33 15.28 -24.03
C GLU A 130 5.84 14.54 -22.78
N ALA A 131 4.93 14.26 -21.83
CA ALA A 131 5.23 13.46 -20.65
C ALA A 131 5.74 12.07 -21.04
N ALA A 132 5.05 11.38 -21.97
CA ALA A 132 5.45 10.05 -22.43
C ALA A 132 6.83 10.04 -23.10
N ILE A 133 7.16 11.06 -23.89
CA ILE A 133 8.49 11.23 -24.51
C ILE A 133 9.57 11.38 -23.44
N HIS A 134 9.32 12.22 -22.43
CA HIS A 134 10.27 12.43 -21.33
C HIS A 134 10.53 11.15 -20.53
N ILE A 135 9.48 10.39 -20.21
CA ILE A 135 9.60 9.08 -19.55
C ILE A 135 10.40 8.11 -20.43
N CYS A 136 10.11 8.01 -21.73
CA CYS A 136 10.87 7.13 -22.62
C CYS A 136 12.36 7.47 -22.65
N LYS A 137 12.70 8.76 -22.72
CA LYS A 137 14.09 9.23 -22.68
C LYS A 137 14.76 8.93 -21.34
N ALA A 138 14.07 9.15 -20.23
CA ALA A 138 14.61 8.94 -18.89
C ALA A 138 14.94 7.46 -18.60
N PHE A 139 14.08 6.54 -19.06
CA PHE A 139 14.26 5.10 -18.84
C PHE A 139 14.91 4.37 -20.02
N GLY A 140 15.29 5.06 -21.09
CA GLY A 140 15.94 4.46 -22.26
C GLY A 140 15.02 3.50 -23.05
N TYR A 141 13.72 3.76 -23.07
CA TYR A 141 12.77 2.96 -23.85
C TYR A 141 12.86 3.28 -25.35
N PRO A 142 12.67 2.29 -26.24
CA PRO A 142 12.72 2.53 -27.67
C PRO A 142 11.53 3.39 -28.13
N ASP A 143 11.79 4.29 -29.07
CA ASP A 143 10.79 5.21 -29.65
C ASP A 143 9.59 4.47 -30.28
N SER A 144 9.75 3.18 -30.61
CA SER A 144 8.65 2.34 -31.08
C SER A 144 7.49 2.25 -30.08
N ARG A 145 7.73 2.42 -28.77
CA ARG A 145 6.68 2.44 -27.74
C ARG A 145 5.82 3.70 -27.75
N LEU A 146 6.28 4.77 -28.40
CA LEU A 146 5.52 6.02 -28.55
C LEU A 146 4.56 5.98 -29.75
N THR A 147 4.66 4.94 -30.60
CA THR A 147 3.82 4.83 -31.79
C THR A 147 2.35 4.77 -31.41
N HIS A 148 1.53 5.53 -32.14
CA HIS A 148 0.08 5.50 -31.98
C HIS A 148 -0.40 4.05 -32.16
N PRO A 149 -1.28 3.52 -31.30
CA PRO A 149 -1.87 2.21 -31.53
C PRO A 149 -2.43 2.15 -32.96
N GLN A 150 -2.02 1.14 -33.74
CA GLN A 150 -2.44 0.95 -35.14
C GLN A 150 -3.95 0.67 -35.28
N GLN A 151 -4.64 0.47 -34.16
CA GLN A 151 -6.10 0.42 -34.06
C GLN A 151 -6.51 1.54 -33.10
N MET A 152 -6.87 2.69 -33.66
CA MET A 152 -7.71 3.64 -32.93
C MET A 152 -9.01 2.90 -32.61
N PRO A 153 -9.41 2.87 -31.35
CA PRO A 153 -10.77 2.52 -31.04
C PRO A 153 -11.65 3.62 -31.62
N GLU A 154 -12.61 3.25 -32.46
CA GLU A 154 -13.66 4.15 -32.95
C GLU A 154 -14.45 4.65 -31.73
N MET A 155 -14.03 5.79 -31.18
CA MET A 155 -14.75 6.50 -30.14
C MET A 155 -15.37 7.73 -30.78
N ASP A 156 -16.69 7.82 -30.75
CA ASP A 156 -17.46 9.00 -31.20
C ASP A 156 -17.16 10.28 -30.38
N ASN A 157 -16.21 10.28 -29.44
CA ASN A 157 -15.97 11.39 -28.51
C ASN A 157 -14.53 11.54 -27.96
N PHE A 158 -13.51 10.83 -28.46
CA PHE A 158 -12.11 11.08 -28.06
C PHE A 158 -11.38 11.82 -29.17
N THR A 159 -11.13 13.11 -28.96
CA THR A 159 -10.46 13.94 -29.98
C THR A 159 -8.97 13.59 -30.03
N GLU A 160 -8.33 13.54 -31.20
CA GLU A 160 -6.86 13.40 -31.32
C GLU A 160 -6.10 14.39 -30.42
N GLN A 161 -6.66 15.58 -30.19
CA GLN A 161 -6.12 16.59 -29.27
C GLN A 161 -6.07 16.15 -27.80
N GLN A 162 -7.01 15.34 -27.34
CA GLN A 162 -6.97 14.78 -25.97
C GLN A 162 -5.87 13.73 -25.82
N TRP A 163 -5.49 13.06 -26.91
CA TRP A 163 -4.40 12.09 -26.92
C TRP A 163 -3.02 12.76 -26.95
N GLU A 164 -2.93 13.99 -27.47
CA GLU A 164 -1.72 14.80 -27.43
C GLU A 164 -1.52 15.48 -26.06
N ASN A 165 -2.60 16.00 -25.45
CA ASN A 165 -2.52 16.79 -24.20
C ASN A 165 -2.77 15.98 -22.93
N GLY A 166 -3.24 14.74 -23.05
CA GLY A 166 -3.66 13.91 -21.92
C GLY A 166 -5.15 14.08 -21.61
N SER A 167 -5.75 13.02 -21.08
CA SER A 167 -7.16 12.97 -20.72
C SER A 167 -7.35 13.08 -19.21
N PRO A 168 -8.37 13.80 -18.73
CA PRO A 168 -8.66 13.86 -17.30
C PRO A 168 -9.35 12.57 -16.82
N PRO A 169 -9.20 12.20 -15.53
CA PRO A 169 -9.88 11.05 -14.96
C PRO A 169 -11.39 11.32 -14.81
N THR A 170 -12.19 10.91 -15.79
CA THR A 170 -13.65 11.09 -15.73
C THR A 170 -14.31 9.99 -14.89
N LEU A 171 -15.50 10.29 -14.33
CA LEU A 171 -16.24 9.32 -13.51
C LEU A 171 -16.54 8.02 -14.29
N THR A 172 -16.93 8.13 -15.56
CA THR A 172 -17.21 6.98 -16.44
C THR A 172 -15.98 6.08 -16.59
N MET A 173 -14.78 6.68 -16.61
CA MET A 173 -13.53 5.95 -16.66
C MET A 173 -13.26 5.23 -15.33
N MET A 174 -13.32 5.98 -14.23
CA MET A 174 -13.02 5.49 -12.87
C MET A 174 -13.89 4.31 -12.44
N VAL A 175 -15.15 4.27 -12.89
CA VAL A 175 -16.08 3.17 -12.61
C VAL A 175 -15.64 1.86 -13.26
N LYS A 176 -15.01 1.93 -14.45
CA LYS A 176 -14.63 0.75 -15.25
C LYS A 176 -13.23 0.23 -14.93
N LEU A 177 -12.43 0.98 -14.17
CA LEU A 177 -11.11 0.52 -13.74
C LEU A 177 -11.25 -0.63 -12.75
N ASN A 178 -10.55 -1.74 -13.04
CA ASN A 178 -10.42 -2.85 -12.10
C ASN A 178 -9.30 -2.57 -11.08
N GLN A 179 -9.34 -3.21 -9.92
CA GLN A 179 -8.36 -2.93 -8.85
C GLN A 179 -6.91 -3.16 -9.26
N THR A 180 -6.63 -4.19 -10.06
CA THR A 180 -5.27 -4.45 -10.56
C THR A 180 -4.73 -3.28 -11.38
N LEU A 181 -5.58 -2.65 -12.20
CA LEU A 181 -5.18 -1.52 -13.03
C LEU A 181 -5.09 -0.24 -12.21
N VAL A 182 -5.97 -0.04 -11.22
CA VAL A 182 -5.87 1.10 -10.28
C VAL A 182 -4.53 1.08 -9.55
N GLN A 183 -4.15 -0.07 -9.00
CA GLN A 183 -2.88 -0.23 -8.28
C GLN A 183 -1.68 0.02 -9.21
N ARG A 184 -1.70 -0.55 -10.41
CA ARG A 184 -0.63 -0.39 -11.39
C ARG A 184 -0.51 1.03 -11.92
N LEU A 185 -1.63 1.70 -12.19
CA LEU A 185 -1.64 3.11 -12.57
C LEU A 185 -1.08 3.98 -11.44
N LEU A 186 -1.42 3.68 -10.19
CA LEU A 186 -0.88 4.41 -9.05
C LEU A 186 0.65 4.25 -8.94
N GLU A 187 1.16 3.02 -9.08
CA GLU A 187 2.60 2.74 -9.14
C GLU A 187 3.30 3.53 -10.25
N TRP A 188 2.73 3.51 -11.46
CA TRP A 188 3.26 4.25 -12.58
C TRP A 188 3.20 5.76 -12.38
N HIS A 189 2.11 6.30 -11.82
CA HIS A 189 2.04 7.72 -11.50
C HIS A 189 3.08 8.13 -10.45
N THR A 190 3.36 7.28 -9.46
CA THR A 190 4.46 7.49 -8.50
C THR A 190 5.83 7.42 -9.20
N LEU A 191 6.01 6.52 -10.16
CA LEU A 191 7.25 6.45 -10.95
C LEU A 191 7.42 7.72 -11.80
N TRP A 192 6.40 8.11 -12.54
CA TRP A 192 6.44 9.27 -13.44
C TRP A 192 6.63 10.58 -12.68
N MET A 193 6.07 10.71 -11.48
CA MET A 193 6.27 11.89 -10.63
C MET A 193 7.75 12.09 -10.28
N SER A 194 8.51 11.02 -10.05
CA SER A 194 9.94 11.13 -9.74
C SER A 194 10.79 11.68 -10.90
N VAL A 195 10.31 11.55 -12.13
CA VAL A 195 11.02 11.98 -13.34
C VAL A 195 10.50 13.33 -13.86
N LEU A 196 9.17 13.50 -13.94
CA LEU A 196 8.53 14.67 -14.51
C LEU A 196 8.33 15.79 -13.50
N GLY A 197 8.37 15.47 -12.20
CA GLY A 197 7.87 16.33 -11.15
C GLY A 197 6.34 16.27 -11.03
N TYR A 198 5.81 17.00 -10.05
CA TYR A 198 4.38 17.05 -9.77
C TYR A 198 3.65 18.08 -10.64
N SER A 199 2.53 17.68 -11.24
CA SER A 199 1.59 18.58 -11.92
C SER A 199 0.16 18.41 -11.38
N HIS A 200 -0.69 19.42 -11.55
CA HIS A 200 -2.08 19.32 -11.13
C HIS A 200 -2.87 18.24 -11.88
N ASP A 201 -2.56 18.01 -13.16
CA ASP A 201 -3.22 16.95 -13.93
C ASP A 201 -2.81 15.56 -13.40
N GLN A 202 -1.55 15.38 -13.03
CA GLN A 202 -1.11 14.18 -12.34
C GLN A 202 -1.77 14.03 -10.96
N GLY A 203 -1.89 15.13 -10.21
CA GLY A 203 -2.60 15.18 -8.93
C GLY A 203 -4.07 14.76 -9.02
N ARG A 204 -4.79 15.19 -10.07
CA ARG A 204 -6.18 14.78 -10.35
C ARG A 204 -6.28 13.27 -10.59
N TRP A 205 -5.36 12.72 -11.38
CA TRP A 205 -5.27 11.27 -11.61
C TRP A 205 -4.99 10.51 -10.32
N ILE A 206 -3.96 10.91 -9.58
CA ILE A 206 -3.60 10.29 -8.31
C ILE A 206 -4.79 10.32 -7.35
N TYR A 207 -5.41 11.48 -7.13
CA TYR A 207 -6.59 11.59 -6.27
C TYR A 207 -7.71 10.65 -6.72
N SER A 208 -8.03 10.63 -8.02
CA SER A 208 -9.09 9.77 -8.56
C SER A 208 -8.78 8.28 -8.40
N LEU A 209 -7.52 7.87 -8.56
CA LEU A 209 -7.06 6.52 -8.31
C LEU A 209 -7.13 6.17 -6.82
N LEU A 210 -6.78 7.09 -5.92
CA LEU A 210 -6.96 6.92 -4.48
C LEU A 210 -8.43 6.72 -4.11
N VAL A 211 -9.36 7.47 -4.73
CA VAL A 211 -10.80 7.26 -4.52
C VAL A 211 -11.19 5.83 -4.96
N CYS A 212 -10.67 5.38 -6.10
CA CYS A 212 -10.96 4.05 -6.65
C CYS A 212 -10.32 2.89 -5.88
N LEU A 213 -9.25 3.14 -5.13
CA LEU A 213 -8.48 2.13 -4.43
C LEU A 213 -9.34 1.47 -3.34
N GLU A 214 -9.47 0.15 -3.35
CA GLU A 214 -10.25 -0.60 -2.37
C GLU A 214 -9.45 -0.93 -1.09
N LYS A 215 -10.17 -1.13 0.04
CA LYS A 215 -9.59 -1.59 1.32
C LYS A 215 -10.10 -3.01 1.60
N PRO A 216 -9.31 -3.91 2.24
CA PRO A 216 -8.00 -3.67 2.84
C PRO A 216 -6.87 -3.50 1.81
N LEU A 217 -5.88 -2.69 2.15
CA LEU A 217 -4.71 -2.45 1.28
C LEU A 217 -3.77 -3.65 1.31
N LEU A 218 -3.25 -4.03 0.15
CA LEU A 218 -2.12 -4.95 0.03
C LEU A 218 -0.83 -4.26 0.51
N ALA A 219 0.17 -5.05 0.91
CA ALA A 219 1.46 -4.54 1.36
C ALA A 219 2.15 -3.69 0.27
N ASP A 220 2.13 -4.14 -0.98
CA ASP A 220 2.72 -3.44 -2.12
C ASP A 220 2.05 -2.08 -2.35
N CYS A 221 0.72 -2.03 -2.32
CA CYS A 221 -0.02 -0.77 -2.42
C CYS A 221 0.34 0.19 -1.29
N THR A 222 0.50 -0.35 -0.08
CA THR A 222 0.93 0.45 1.07
C THR A 222 2.33 1.03 0.84
N ALA A 223 3.28 0.24 0.34
CA ALA A 223 4.62 0.71 -0.01
C ALA A 223 4.59 1.79 -1.11
N THR A 224 3.74 1.63 -2.12
CA THR A 224 3.53 2.63 -3.18
C THR A 224 2.96 3.94 -2.62
N LEU A 225 1.94 3.88 -1.76
CA LEU A 225 1.37 5.08 -1.11
C LEU A 225 2.41 5.81 -0.25
N ARG A 226 3.24 5.07 0.49
CA ARG A 226 4.32 5.65 1.30
C ARG A 226 5.37 6.33 0.43
N THR A 227 5.78 5.69 -0.66
CA THR A 227 6.71 6.27 -1.65
C THR A 227 6.13 7.54 -2.26
N LEU A 228 4.85 7.52 -2.65
CA LEU A 228 4.13 8.69 -3.15
C LEU A 228 4.13 9.83 -2.14
N ALA A 229 3.78 9.57 -0.87
CA ALA A 229 3.78 10.61 0.16
C ALA A 229 5.17 11.23 0.37
N ARG A 230 6.23 10.41 0.36
CA ARG A 230 7.62 10.91 0.43
C ARG A 230 7.96 11.83 -0.74
N GLN A 231 7.67 11.40 -1.97
CA GLN A 231 7.87 12.24 -3.16
C GLN A 231 7.05 13.53 -3.09
N CYS A 232 5.82 13.49 -2.57
CA CYS A 232 5.03 14.70 -2.35
C CYS A 232 5.71 15.63 -1.34
N THR A 233 6.32 15.10 -0.27
CA THR A 233 7.07 15.94 0.67
C THR A 233 8.32 16.55 0.04
N GLU A 234 9.08 15.79 -0.75
CA GLU A 234 10.24 16.30 -1.49
C GLU A 234 9.82 17.40 -2.48
N CYS A 235 8.76 17.16 -3.26
CA CYS A 235 8.19 18.15 -4.16
C CYS A 235 7.79 19.41 -3.39
N ARG A 236 7.12 19.28 -2.24
CA ARG A 236 6.71 20.41 -1.39
C ARG A 236 7.91 21.24 -0.95
N LEU A 237 9.03 20.60 -0.59
CA LEU A 237 10.26 21.30 -0.21
C LEU A 237 10.84 22.13 -1.37
N THR A 238 10.80 21.63 -2.60
CA THR A 238 11.28 22.39 -3.78
C THR A 238 10.46 23.64 -4.08
N GLN A 239 9.22 23.71 -3.59
CA GLN A 239 8.30 24.81 -3.83
C GLN A 239 8.30 25.86 -2.70
N MET A 240 9.26 25.80 -1.77
CA MET A 240 9.38 26.79 -0.70
C MET A 240 10.31 27.95 -1.08
N PRO A 241 10.03 29.19 -0.60
CA PRO A 241 8.92 29.58 0.26
C PRO A 241 7.57 29.63 -0.50
N MET A 242 6.48 29.44 0.24
CA MET A 242 5.13 29.52 -0.32
C MET A 242 4.83 30.95 -0.80
N ASN A 243 4.28 31.07 -1.99
CA ASN A 243 3.86 32.31 -2.63
C ASN A 243 2.51 32.11 -3.33
N GLU A 244 1.90 33.19 -3.81
CA GLU A 244 0.59 33.16 -4.47
C GLU A 244 0.55 32.25 -5.72
N LYS A 245 1.69 31.96 -6.35
CA LYS A 245 1.77 31.14 -7.57
C LYS A 245 1.85 29.64 -7.29
N ASN A 246 2.40 29.24 -6.13
CA ASN A 246 2.61 27.84 -5.78
C ASN A 246 1.72 27.35 -4.63
N VAL A 247 0.89 28.23 -4.04
CA VAL A 247 -0.03 27.88 -2.96
C VAL A 247 -0.98 26.74 -3.34
N GLU A 248 -1.53 26.73 -4.55
CA GLU A 248 -2.44 25.69 -5.02
C GLU A 248 -1.72 24.34 -5.15
N LEU A 249 -0.50 24.37 -5.70
CA LEU A 249 0.33 23.19 -5.87
C LEU A 249 0.69 22.59 -4.51
N VAL A 250 1.19 23.41 -3.58
CA VAL A 250 1.51 23.00 -2.20
C VAL A 250 0.28 22.44 -1.49
N THR A 251 -0.88 23.07 -1.65
CA THR A 251 -2.15 22.60 -1.08
C THR A 251 -2.53 21.22 -1.61
N SER A 252 -2.36 20.98 -2.92
CA SER A 252 -2.65 19.68 -3.52
C SER A 252 -1.67 18.58 -3.08
N LEU A 253 -0.39 18.90 -2.87
CA LEU A 253 0.59 17.99 -2.27
C LEU A 253 0.22 17.65 -0.82
N ASN A 254 -0.14 18.67 -0.03
CA ASN A 254 -0.60 18.51 1.36
C ASN A 254 -1.84 17.62 1.44
N LEU A 255 -2.77 17.74 0.48
CA LEU A 255 -3.95 16.87 0.40
C LEU A 255 -3.55 15.42 0.22
N ILE A 256 -2.68 15.10 -0.74
CA ILE A 256 -2.23 13.72 -0.99
C ILE A 256 -1.54 13.14 0.26
N ILE A 257 -0.65 13.91 0.89
CA ILE A 257 0.04 13.50 2.13
C ILE A 257 -0.97 13.24 3.26
N ALA A 258 -1.95 14.12 3.45
CA ALA A 258 -2.99 13.98 4.47
C ALA A 258 -3.85 12.73 4.23
N LEU A 259 -4.23 12.45 2.97
CA LEU A 259 -5.00 11.25 2.64
C LEU A 259 -4.20 9.96 2.88
N VAL A 260 -2.94 9.89 2.45
CA VAL A 260 -2.09 8.72 2.70
C VAL A 260 -1.92 8.49 4.20
N SER A 261 -1.60 9.54 4.95
CA SER A 261 -1.28 9.42 6.37
C SER A 261 -2.49 9.21 7.27
N ARG A 262 -3.59 9.94 7.05
CA ARG A 262 -4.79 9.90 7.89
C ARG A 262 -5.83 8.92 7.37
N TYR A 263 -6.16 8.96 6.08
CA TYR A 263 -7.22 8.13 5.54
C TYR A 263 -6.79 6.68 5.30
N PHE A 264 -5.59 6.47 4.76
CA PHE A 264 -5.03 5.13 4.53
C PHE A 264 -4.18 4.60 5.70
N GLY A 265 -4.13 5.34 6.81
CA GLY A 265 -3.58 4.87 8.09
C GLY A 265 -2.06 4.89 8.21
N GLN A 266 -1.33 5.57 7.31
CA GLN A 266 0.13 5.72 7.39
C GLN A 266 0.52 6.88 8.32
N THR A 267 0.14 6.79 9.59
CA THR A 267 0.20 7.92 10.54
C THR A 267 1.62 8.38 10.87
N ASP A 268 2.62 7.53 10.68
CA ASP A 268 4.04 7.87 10.82
C ASP A 268 4.53 8.89 9.78
N LEU A 269 3.78 9.07 8.69
CA LEU A 269 4.05 10.03 7.62
C LEU A 269 3.26 11.34 7.76
N ALA A 270 2.42 11.48 8.79
CA ALA A 270 1.57 12.65 8.95
C ALA A 270 2.37 13.90 9.33
N ASP A 271 1.98 15.05 8.78
CA ASP A 271 2.53 16.33 9.23
C ASP A 271 2.06 16.65 10.66
N PRO A 272 2.94 17.22 11.51
CA PRO A 272 2.53 17.78 12.79
C PRO A 272 1.65 19.01 12.50
N GLY A 273 0.35 18.86 12.73
CA GLY A 273 -0.65 19.89 12.48
C GLY A 273 -0.78 20.93 13.58
#